data_AF-A0AAW9RUM3-F1
#
_entry.id   AF-A0AAW9RUM3-F1
#
_cell.length_a   1.000
_cell.length_b   1.000
_cell.length_c   1.000
_cell.angle_alpha   90.00
_cell.angle_beta   90.00
_cell.angle_gamma   90.00
#
_symmetry.space_group_name_H-M   'P 1'
#
loop_
_entity.id
_entity.type
_entity.pdbx_description
1 polymer ?
#
loop_
_entity_poly.entity_id
_entity_poly.type
_entity_poly.pdbx_seq_one_letter_code
_entity_poly.pdbx_strand_id
1 'polypeptide(L)'
;MTTSLQDSKSSSSDQAYAVEADTMLRFFLSKLDVRLHWLATGRVLSESDAKIHAEVKEGREKLLNVVSVTEDAAWTEAYRLERLLAMIEPPESLIETISERLDEAKGERVRTEPELRIAFATARAAALDDATPPSLKSGAEVPLRSLLLKILEEIHWSIQRKYYARPLIRDVTQRIVQMCIVSAILFLLPYILIYADAAIWGTPRVLTRLYSGVSLYAALTAGLFGAYFSRLQYVATRGDQMTIDELKTSRGYFSLLFRGCIGMCGALIVFFFLRSDMIDGRLFPEFEDAGFSQYKIDIIEPQSSAQQSPAGVGGRAGGTASGSAQAQTAEGGTSVPAEEEVGSSAAPDTHPSTIVPRINPSEDDYALTVIVPREALALLVFWCFLAGFSERLVPSILNSTENTLQSALRERSLSEPGK
;
A
#
# COMPACT_ATOMS: atom_id res chain seq x y z
N MET A 1 0.79 20.99 32.73
CA MET A 1 0.29 21.15 31.35
C MET A 1 1.28 22.05 30.59
N THR A 2 2.55 21.62 30.57
CA THR A 2 3.74 22.38 30.13
C THR A 2 4.89 21.38 30.00
N THR A 3 4.79 20.49 29.02
CA THR A 3 5.85 19.54 28.66
C THR A 3 5.71 19.27 27.16
N SER A 4 6.84 19.17 26.46
CA SER A 4 6.99 18.73 25.06
C SER A 4 6.86 19.78 23.94
N LEU A 5 7.71 20.81 23.94
CA LEU A 5 8.09 21.56 22.73
C LEU A 5 9.61 21.71 22.60
N GLN A 6 10.35 20.68 23.02
CA GLN A 6 11.80 20.72 23.12
C GLN A 6 12.41 19.37 22.70
N ASP A 7 12.03 18.85 21.52
CA ASP A 7 12.60 17.60 20.99
C ASP A 7 12.57 17.47 19.45
N SER A 8 12.64 18.60 18.72
CA SER A 8 12.88 18.56 17.26
C SER A 8 14.12 19.34 16.82
N LYS A 9 15.07 19.54 17.74
CA LYS A 9 16.31 20.29 17.49
C LYS A 9 17.56 19.41 17.36
N SER A 10 17.41 18.09 17.23
CA SER A 10 18.51 17.12 17.20
C SER A 10 18.23 15.99 16.21
N SER A 11 18.54 16.18 14.93
CA SER A 11 18.76 15.08 13.95
C SER A 11 19.15 15.57 12.55
N SER A 12 19.18 16.87 12.27
CA SER A 12 19.99 17.37 11.15
C SER A 12 21.42 17.47 11.66
N SER A 13 22.07 16.33 11.84
CA SER A 13 23.53 16.32 11.86
C SER A 13 23.96 17.02 10.58
N ASP A 14 24.64 18.16 10.71
CA ASP A 14 25.56 18.69 9.70
C ASP A 14 26.67 17.65 9.51
N GLN A 15 26.29 16.47 9.03
CA GLN A 15 27.20 15.46 8.55
C GLN A 15 27.81 16.11 7.32
N ALA A 16 29.11 16.37 7.38
CA ALA A 16 29.88 16.86 6.26
C ALA A 16 29.55 15.97 5.06
N TYR A 17 28.79 16.52 4.11
CA TYR A 17 28.37 15.78 2.93
C TYR A 17 29.57 15.71 2.00
N ALA A 18 30.12 14.50 1.88
CA ALA A 18 31.21 14.23 0.99
C ALA A 18 30.62 14.05 -0.42
N VAL A 19 30.96 14.95 -1.34
CA VAL A 19 30.58 14.85 -2.76
C VAL A 19 31.02 13.50 -3.37
N GLU A 20 32.11 12.91 -2.85
CA GLU A 20 32.57 11.58 -3.26
C GLU A 20 31.57 10.46 -2.96
N ALA A 21 30.70 10.62 -1.95
CA ALA A 21 29.69 9.64 -1.58
C ALA A 21 28.41 9.75 -2.43
N ASP A 22 28.12 10.92 -3.02
CA ASP A 22 26.97 11.08 -3.90
C ASP A 22 27.31 10.73 -5.35
N THR A 23 27.00 9.47 -5.69
CA THR A 23 27.13 8.95 -7.04
C THR A 23 26.41 9.79 -8.09
N MET A 24 25.22 10.33 -7.80
CA MET A 24 24.42 11.09 -8.75
C MET A 24 25.04 12.45 -9.06
N LEU A 25 25.49 13.17 -8.02
CA LEU A 25 26.18 14.44 -8.19
C LEU A 25 27.47 14.24 -9.00
N ARG A 26 28.22 13.17 -8.72
CA ARG A 26 29.43 12.82 -9.46
C ARG A 26 29.16 12.54 -10.94
N PHE A 27 28.11 11.79 -11.28
CA PHE A 27 27.71 11.56 -12.67
C PHE A 27 27.33 12.87 -13.37
N PHE A 28 26.61 13.75 -12.68
CA PHE A 28 26.23 15.05 -13.20
C PHE A 28 27.45 15.94 -13.47
N LEU A 29 28.39 16.04 -12.52
CA LEU A 29 29.64 16.78 -12.69
C LEU A 29 30.52 16.20 -13.82
N SER A 30 30.48 14.89 -14.02
CA SER A 30 31.15 14.24 -15.16
C SER A 30 30.50 14.62 -16.50
N LYS A 31 29.16 14.68 -16.58
CA LYS A 31 28.46 15.18 -17.78
C LYS A 31 28.82 16.63 -18.09
N LEU A 32 28.92 17.48 -17.06
CA LEU A 32 29.37 18.86 -17.22
C LEU A 32 30.81 18.95 -17.74
N ASP A 33 31.70 18.09 -17.24
CA ASP A 33 33.10 18.05 -17.67
C ASP A 33 33.24 17.71 -19.16
N VAL A 34 32.48 16.72 -19.63
CA VAL A 34 32.46 16.35 -21.05
C VAL A 34 31.99 17.52 -21.91
N ARG A 35 30.91 18.21 -21.52
CA ARG A 35 30.41 19.39 -22.24
C ARG A 35 31.41 20.55 -22.20
N LEU A 36 32.05 20.79 -21.05
CA LEU A 36 33.06 21.82 -20.87
C LEU A 36 34.28 21.59 -21.78
N HIS A 37 34.70 20.34 -21.93
CA HIS A 37 35.79 19.95 -22.82
C HIS A 37 35.41 20.07 -24.31
N TRP A 38 34.19 19.64 -24.67
CA TRP A 38 33.68 19.77 -26.03
C TRP A 38 33.64 21.23 -26.50
N LEU A 39 33.13 22.13 -25.65
CA LEU A 39 33.08 23.58 -25.93
C LEU A 39 34.46 24.21 -26.10
N ALA A 40 35.47 23.73 -25.35
CA ALA A 40 36.83 24.23 -25.46
C ALA A 40 37.54 23.78 -26.75
N THR A 41 37.18 22.61 -27.28
CA THR A 41 37.85 22.01 -28.45
C THR A 41 37.23 22.49 -29.77
N GLY A 42 35.93 22.79 -29.79
CA GLY A 42 35.19 23.08 -31.01
C GLY A 42 35.32 24.48 -31.58
N ARG A 43 35.82 25.48 -30.82
CA ARG A 43 35.88 26.88 -31.28
C ARG A 43 36.83 27.78 -30.48
N VAL A 44 37.21 28.91 -31.08
CA VAL A 44 37.85 30.02 -30.37
C VAL A 44 36.79 30.74 -29.54
N LEU A 45 36.95 30.71 -28.21
CA LEU A 45 36.04 31.39 -27.29
C LEU A 45 36.28 32.91 -27.33
N SER A 46 35.19 33.67 -27.27
CA SER A 46 35.27 35.11 -26.99
C SER A 46 35.84 35.33 -25.58
N GLU A 47 36.33 36.54 -25.28
CA GLU A 47 36.86 36.84 -23.95
C GLU A 47 35.80 36.64 -22.84
N SER A 48 34.53 36.95 -23.13
CA SER A 48 33.42 36.70 -22.20
C SER A 48 33.14 35.22 -22.02
N ASP A 49 33.14 34.45 -23.11
CA ASP A 49 32.86 33.01 -23.05
C ASP A 49 34.00 32.27 -22.33
N ALA A 50 35.24 32.72 -22.51
CA ALA A 50 36.40 32.20 -21.80
C ALA A 50 36.33 32.46 -20.28
N LYS A 51 35.80 33.61 -19.86
CA LYS A 51 35.57 33.91 -18.43
C LYS A 51 34.52 32.98 -17.82
N ILE A 52 33.39 32.79 -18.51
CA ILE A 52 32.33 31.86 -18.05
C ILE A 52 32.86 30.42 -18.02
N HIS A 53 33.62 30.00 -19.04
CA HIS A 53 34.26 28.69 -19.07
C HIS A 53 35.19 28.46 -17.87
N ALA A 54 36.04 29.45 -17.57
CA ALA A 54 36.92 29.41 -16.40
C ALA A 54 36.13 29.35 -15.08
N GLU A 55 35.06 30.14 -14.95
CA GLU A 55 34.18 30.12 -13.77
C GLU A 55 33.51 28.75 -13.58
N VAL A 56 33.01 28.14 -14.66
CA VAL A 56 32.40 26.80 -14.60
C VAL A 56 33.43 25.75 -14.17
N LYS A 57 34.65 25.84 -14.71
CA LYS A 57 35.75 24.95 -14.36
C LYS A 57 36.13 25.07 -12.87
N GLU A 58 36.32 26.30 -12.38
CA GLU A 58 36.66 26.57 -10.98
C GLU A 58 35.54 26.11 -10.04
N GLY A 59 34.28 26.43 -10.36
CA GLY A 59 33.13 26.00 -9.56
C GLY A 59 33.02 24.49 -9.44
N ARG A 60 33.29 23.76 -10.54
CA ARG A 60 33.36 22.29 -10.53
C ARG A 60 34.50 21.78 -9.64
N GLU A 61 35.71 22.32 -9.78
CA GLU A 61 36.86 21.93 -8.97
C GLU A 61 36.60 22.20 -7.48
N LYS A 62 35.94 23.32 -7.16
CA LYS A 62 35.49 23.63 -5.81
C LYS A 62 34.51 22.59 -5.28
N LEU A 63 33.52 22.17 -6.06
CA LEU A 63 32.58 21.12 -5.64
C LEU A 63 33.29 19.78 -5.38
N LEU A 64 34.31 19.43 -6.15
CA LEU A 64 35.08 18.20 -5.94
C LEU A 64 36.00 18.27 -4.71
N ASN A 65 36.54 19.45 -4.40
CA ASN A 65 37.55 19.62 -3.35
C ASN A 65 36.96 20.02 -1.99
N VAL A 66 35.73 20.54 -1.93
CA VAL A 66 35.15 20.99 -0.65
C VAL A 66 34.61 19.81 0.14
N VAL A 67 35.17 19.63 1.35
CA VAL A 67 34.87 18.54 2.28
C VAL A 67 33.52 18.72 3.01
N SER A 68 32.95 19.93 3.04
CA SER A 68 31.74 20.21 3.82
C SER A 68 30.84 21.30 3.19
N VAL A 69 30.11 20.96 2.14
CA VAL A 69 28.95 21.74 1.67
C VAL A 69 27.69 20.96 2.02
N THR A 70 26.56 21.62 2.31
CA THR A 70 25.28 20.91 2.40
C THR A 70 24.93 20.34 1.02
N GLU A 71 24.29 19.17 0.99
CA GLU A 71 23.85 18.52 -0.26
C GLU A 71 23.06 19.47 -1.17
N ASP A 72 22.12 20.23 -0.57
CA ASP A 72 21.29 21.21 -1.26
C ASP A 72 22.11 22.31 -1.94
N ALA A 73 23.14 22.82 -1.26
CA ALA A 73 24.00 23.86 -1.80
C ALA A 73 24.92 23.30 -2.89
N ALA A 74 25.38 22.05 -2.78
CA ALA A 74 26.17 21.39 -3.81
C ALA A 74 25.38 21.20 -5.11
N TRP A 75 24.14 20.70 -5.03
CA TRP A 75 23.25 20.57 -6.19
C TRP A 75 22.84 21.91 -6.79
N THR A 76 22.54 22.91 -5.94
CA THR A 76 22.22 24.27 -6.41
C THR A 76 23.38 24.87 -7.19
N GLU A 77 24.61 24.69 -6.71
CA GLU A 77 25.80 25.14 -7.43
C GLU A 77 26.00 24.36 -8.73
N ALA A 78 25.85 23.04 -8.72
CA ALA A 78 25.95 22.23 -9.94
C ALA A 78 24.95 22.68 -11.03
N TYR A 79 23.70 22.96 -10.66
CA TYR A 79 22.68 23.51 -11.57
C TYR A 79 23.00 24.94 -12.03
N ARG A 80 23.62 25.77 -11.18
CA ARG A 80 24.14 27.07 -11.58
C ARG A 80 25.23 26.92 -12.66
N LEU A 81 26.17 26.00 -12.47
CA LEU A 81 27.25 25.73 -13.44
C LEU A 81 26.68 25.24 -14.79
N GLU A 82 25.65 24.39 -14.80
CA GLU A 82 25.01 23.97 -16.05
C GLU A 82 24.33 25.12 -16.79
N ARG A 83 23.67 26.03 -16.07
CA ARG A 83 23.04 27.23 -16.66
C ARG A 83 24.08 28.19 -17.23
N LEU A 84 25.22 28.38 -16.54
CA LEU A 84 26.34 29.14 -17.09
C LEU A 84 26.88 28.50 -18.37
N LEU A 85 27.00 27.18 -18.40
CA LEU A 85 27.46 26.45 -19.59
C LEU A 85 26.50 26.64 -20.77
N ALA A 86 25.20 26.64 -20.52
CA ALA A 86 24.18 26.91 -21.54
C ALA A 86 24.27 28.32 -22.14
N MET A 87 24.83 29.30 -21.41
CA MET A 87 25.02 30.67 -21.92
C MET A 87 26.14 30.76 -22.96
N ILE A 88 27.12 29.86 -22.93
CA ILE A 88 28.24 29.82 -23.88
C ILE A 88 28.07 28.75 -24.95
N GLU A 89 26.90 28.13 -25.04
CA GLU A 89 26.58 27.13 -26.07
C GLU A 89 26.62 27.78 -27.46
N PRO A 90 27.28 27.16 -28.47
CA PRO A 90 27.36 27.72 -29.80
C PRO A 90 25.99 27.75 -30.47
N PRO A 91 25.69 28.82 -31.23
CA PRO A 91 24.35 29.03 -31.78
C PRO A 91 23.90 27.89 -32.71
N GLU A 92 24.83 27.29 -33.45
CA GLU A 92 24.56 26.18 -34.37
C GLU A 92 24.03 24.93 -33.67
N SER A 93 24.43 24.69 -32.42
CA SER A 93 24.01 23.54 -31.62
C SER A 93 22.79 23.81 -30.72
N LEU A 94 22.32 25.07 -30.62
CA LEU A 94 21.24 25.43 -29.69
C LEU A 94 19.94 24.69 -29.99
N ILE A 95 19.58 24.55 -31.27
CA ILE A 95 18.34 23.89 -31.67
C ILE A 95 18.36 22.41 -31.30
N GLU A 96 19.48 21.73 -31.54
CA GLU A 96 19.68 20.32 -31.19
C GLU A 96 19.66 20.15 -29.67
N THR A 97 20.46 20.95 -28.95
CA THR A 97 20.51 20.94 -27.48
C THR A 97 19.12 21.18 -26.86
N ILE A 98 18.35 22.16 -27.36
CA ILE A 98 16.99 22.41 -26.88
C ILE A 98 16.07 21.20 -27.13
N SER A 99 16.18 20.57 -28.30
CA SER A 99 15.40 19.37 -28.62
C SER A 99 15.73 18.22 -27.66
N GLU A 100 17.01 17.96 -27.42
CA GLU A 100 17.46 16.94 -26.46
C GLU A 100 16.95 17.23 -25.05
N ARG A 101 17.01 18.49 -24.61
CA ARG A 101 16.49 18.88 -23.28
C ARG A 101 14.98 18.80 -23.19
N LEU A 102 14.23 19.03 -24.26
CA LEU A 102 12.79 18.77 -24.29
C LEU A 102 12.48 17.28 -24.20
N ASP A 103 13.30 16.42 -24.79
CA ASP A 103 13.17 14.97 -24.66
C ASP A 103 13.53 14.50 -23.24
N GLU A 104 14.55 15.11 -22.62
CA GLU A 104 14.87 14.92 -21.19
C GLU A 104 13.70 15.38 -20.29
N ALA A 105 13.14 16.57 -20.55
CA ALA A 105 11.97 17.08 -19.83
C ALA A 105 10.75 16.15 -19.94
N LYS A 106 10.55 15.55 -21.13
CA LYS A 106 9.51 14.55 -21.36
C LYS A 106 9.77 13.28 -20.56
N GLY A 107 11.01 12.77 -20.57
CA GLY A 107 11.43 11.63 -19.77
C GLY A 107 11.22 11.87 -18.27
N GLU A 108 11.50 13.08 -17.81
CA GLU A 108 11.30 13.50 -16.42
C GLU A 108 9.85 13.85 -16.08
N ARG A 109 8.92 13.79 -17.05
CA ARG A 109 7.49 14.15 -16.91
C ARG A 109 7.29 15.57 -16.36
N VAL A 110 8.08 16.52 -16.85
CA VAL A 110 7.94 17.93 -16.51
C VAL A 110 6.55 18.42 -16.94
N ARG A 111 5.79 19.02 -16.02
CA ARG A 111 4.38 19.42 -16.24
C ARG A 111 4.22 20.42 -17.39
N THR A 112 5.18 21.33 -17.54
CA THR A 112 5.21 22.40 -18.55
C THR A 112 5.80 21.94 -19.89
N GLU A 113 6.19 20.67 -20.03
CA GLU A 113 6.84 20.17 -21.25
C GLU A 113 6.04 20.41 -22.55
N PRO A 114 4.71 20.21 -22.61
CA PRO A 114 3.95 20.47 -23.83
C PRO A 114 3.98 21.95 -24.24
N GLU A 115 3.92 22.84 -23.25
CA GLU A 115 3.98 24.29 -23.45
C GLU A 115 5.38 24.71 -23.94
N LEU A 116 6.44 24.11 -23.37
CA LEU A 116 7.82 24.34 -23.78
C LEU A 116 8.07 23.87 -25.22
N ARG A 117 7.46 22.76 -25.67
CA ARG A 117 7.54 22.32 -27.07
C ARG A 117 6.86 23.29 -28.04
N ILE A 118 5.69 23.82 -27.67
CA ILE A 118 4.99 24.83 -28.49
C ILE A 118 5.82 26.11 -28.57
N ALA A 119 6.39 26.55 -27.45
CA ALA A 119 7.28 27.71 -27.39
C ALA A 119 8.53 27.49 -28.26
N PHE A 120 9.11 26.29 -28.23
CA PHE A 120 10.25 25.93 -29.07
C PHE A 120 9.90 25.92 -30.55
N ALA A 121 8.78 25.31 -30.95
CA ALA A 121 8.33 25.32 -32.34
C ALA A 121 8.15 26.75 -32.88
N THR A 122 7.57 27.63 -32.05
CA THR A 122 7.38 29.05 -32.36
C THR A 122 8.72 29.79 -32.47
N ALA A 123 9.62 29.62 -31.49
CA ALA A 123 10.94 30.25 -31.49
C ALA A 123 11.79 29.76 -32.66
N ARG A 124 11.75 28.46 -32.98
CA ARG A 124 12.46 27.84 -34.09
C ARG A 124 12.00 28.39 -35.44
N ALA A 125 10.68 28.52 -35.65
CA ALA A 125 10.13 29.09 -36.87
C ALA A 125 10.55 30.57 -37.05
N ALA A 126 10.62 31.33 -35.95
CA ALA A 126 11.11 32.70 -35.99
C ALA A 126 12.63 32.79 -36.26
N ALA A 127 13.41 31.86 -35.71
CA ALA A 127 14.87 31.88 -35.69
C ALA A 127 15.56 31.46 -37.00
N LEU A 128 14.94 30.57 -37.78
CA LEU A 128 15.53 30.04 -39.00
C LEU A 128 15.21 30.89 -40.23
N ASP A 129 16.21 31.05 -41.10
CA ASP A 129 16.04 31.62 -42.45
C ASP A 129 15.51 30.56 -43.43
N ASP A 130 14.85 31.02 -44.50
CA ASP A 130 14.36 30.16 -45.60
C ASP A 130 15.49 29.61 -46.51
N ALA A 131 16.75 29.79 -46.11
CA ALA A 131 17.92 29.29 -46.83
C ALA A 131 18.03 27.76 -46.73
N THR A 132 18.67 27.14 -47.73
CA THR A 132 18.98 25.70 -47.76
C THR A 132 20.50 25.52 -47.83
N PRO A 133 21.19 25.12 -46.74
CA PRO A 133 20.68 24.71 -45.43
C PRO A 133 20.19 25.89 -44.56
N PRO A 134 19.27 25.64 -43.61
CA PRO A 134 18.70 26.68 -42.77
C PRO A 134 19.76 27.21 -41.79
N SER A 135 20.06 28.51 -41.89
CA SER A 135 20.93 29.23 -40.96
C SER A 135 20.12 29.97 -39.89
N LEU A 136 20.73 30.23 -38.75
CA LEU A 136 20.16 31.09 -37.72
C LEU A 136 20.23 32.57 -38.13
N LYS A 137 19.11 33.28 -38.00
CA LYS A 137 19.06 34.74 -38.13
C LYS A 137 19.93 35.42 -37.10
N SER A 138 20.55 36.54 -37.48
CA SER A 138 21.26 37.40 -36.54
C SER A 138 20.32 37.86 -35.41
N GLY A 139 20.69 37.62 -34.15
CA GLY A 139 19.89 37.97 -32.98
C GLY A 139 18.86 36.91 -32.53
N ALA A 140 18.63 35.85 -33.31
CA ALA A 140 17.75 34.76 -32.91
C ALA A 140 18.33 33.87 -31.78
N GLU A 141 19.62 34.02 -31.48
CA GLU A 141 20.31 33.31 -30.42
C GLU A 141 19.73 33.64 -29.03
N VAL A 142 19.38 34.91 -28.81
CA VAL A 142 18.90 35.41 -27.50
C VAL A 142 17.60 34.70 -27.07
N PRO A 143 16.53 34.65 -27.89
CA PRO A 143 15.30 33.95 -27.51
C PRO A 143 15.48 32.43 -27.39
N LEU A 144 16.39 31.82 -28.15
CA LEU A 144 16.68 30.39 -28.02
C LEU A 144 17.42 30.08 -26.72
N ARG A 145 18.41 30.90 -26.35
CA ARG A 145 19.15 30.75 -25.07
C ARG A 145 18.23 30.97 -23.87
N SER A 146 17.33 31.96 -23.91
CA SER A 146 16.38 32.17 -22.82
C SER A 146 15.41 30.99 -22.68
N LEU A 147 14.98 30.40 -23.79
CA LEU A 147 14.16 29.19 -23.78
C LEU A 147 14.93 27.98 -23.22
N LEU A 148 16.20 27.79 -23.62
CA LEU A 148 17.05 26.72 -23.09
C LEU A 148 17.21 26.83 -21.56
N LEU A 149 17.47 28.04 -21.04
CA LEU A 149 17.56 28.27 -19.59
C LEU A 149 16.26 27.93 -18.88
N LYS A 150 15.11 28.33 -19.45
CA LYS A 150 13.79 28.02 -18.90
C LYS A 150 13.54 26.50 -18.86
N ILE A 151 13.92 25.78 -19.92
CA ILE A 151 13.79 24.32 -19.96
C ILE A 151 14.67 23.67 -18.88
N LEU A 152 15.93 24.10 -18.75
CA LEU A 152 16.83 23.58 -17.73
C LEU A 152 16.30 23.83 -16.31
N GLU A 153 15.80 25.04 -16.03
CA GLU A 153 15.21 25.38 -14.73
C GLU A 153 14.03 24.46 -14.36
N GLU A 154 13.11 24.21 -15.31
CA GLU A 154 11.97 23.32 -15.10
C GLU A 154 12.39 21.86 -14.88
N ILE A 155 13.42 21.38 -15.60
CA ILE A 155 14.01 20.06 -15.39
C ILE A 155 14.66 19.96 -14.01
N HIS A 156 15.51 20.92 -13.64
CA HIS A 156 16.20 20.96 -12.34
C HIS A 156 15.21 20.97 -11.19
N TRP A 157 14.17 21.80 -11.27
CA TRP A 157 13.11 21.86 -10.28
C TRP A 157 12.35 20.54 -10.16
N SER A 158 12.08 19.86 -11.28
CA SER A 158 11.44 18.55 -11.30
C SER A 158 12.30 17.48 -10.61
N ILE A 159 13.60 17.41 -10.96
CA ILE A 159 14.56 16.47 -10.36
C ILE A 159 14.72 16.72 -8.87
N GLN A 160 14.92 17.98 -8.48
CA GLN A 160 15.09 18.36 -7.08
C GLN A 160 13.84 18.02 -6.26
N ARG A 161 12.64 18.24 -6.80
CA ARG A 161 11.38 17.84 -6.16
C ARG A 161 11.32 16.33 -5.92
N LYS A 162 11.68 15.52 -6.93
CA LYS A 162 11.70 14.05 -6.79
C LYS A 162 12.69 13.62 -5.70
N TYR A 163 13.86 14.25 -5.65
CA TYR A 163 14.88 13.93 -4.67
C TYR A 163 14.41 14.19 -3.23
N TYR A 164 13.82 15.36 -2.96
CA TYR A 164 13.26 15.66 -1.64
C TYR A 164 12.02 14.84 -1.28
N ALA A 165 11.21 14.47 -2.28
CA ALA A 165 9.99 13.71 -2.04
C ALA A 165 10.30 12.28 -1.59
N ARG A 166 11.33 11.62 -2.15
CA ARG A 166 11.69 10.22 -1.85
C ARG A 166 11.88 9.90 -0.36
N PRO A 167 12.78 10.58 0.39
CA PRO A 167 12.96 10.28 1.81
C PRO A 167 11.70 10.59 2.62
N LEU A 168 10.97 11.65 2.25
CA LEU A 168 9.72 12.02 2.91
C LEU A 168 8.62 10.96 2.70
N ILE A 169 8.50 10.42 1.49
CA ILE A 169 7.58 9.32 1.17
C ILE A 169 7.97 8.06 1.94
N ARG A 170 9.28 7.74 2.04
CA ARG A 170 9.77 6.60 2.81
C ARG A 170 9.40 6.73 4.30
N ASP A 171 9.64 7.90 4.90
CA ASP A 171 9.26 8.19 6.28
C ASP A 171 7.76 8.02 6.52
N VAL A 172 6.94 8.62 5.66
CA VAL A 172 5.48 8.55 5.75
C VAL A 172 4.99 7.11 5.58
N THR A 173 5.54 6.39 4.60
CA THR A 173 5.21 4.98 4.34
C THR A 173 5.57 4.11 5.53
N GLN A 174 6.77 4.28 6.12
CA GLN A 174 7.19 3.52 7.29
C GLN A 174 6.25 3.72 8.49
N ARG A 175 5.83 4.97 8.75
CA ARG A 175 4.87 5.27 9.82
C ARG A 175 3.50 4.66 9.56
N ILE A 176 3.00 4.74 8.33
CA ILE A 176 1.72 4.11 7.96
C ILE A 176 1.81 2.58 8.11
N VAL A 177 2.92 1.97 7.68
CA VAL A 177 3.16 0.53 7.85
C VAL A 177 3.19 0.15 9.32
N GLN A 178 3.86 0.92 10.19
CA GLN A 178 3.85 0.68 11.63
C GLN A 178 2.42 0.74 12.21
N MET A 179 1.64 1.76 11.85
CA MET A 179 0.23 1.84 12.29
C MET A 179 -0.61 0.67 11.76
N CYS A 180 -0.37 0.25 10.52
CA CYS A 180 -1.01 -0.90 9.90
C CYS A 180 -0.69 -2.19 10.68
N ILE A 181 0.59 -2.43 11.01
CA ILE A 181 1.05 -3.56 11.82
C ILE A 181 0.41 -3.51 13.21
N VAL A 182 0.42 -2.36 13.89
CA VAL A 182 -0.21 -2.21 15.21
C VAL A 182 -1.70 -2.53 15.15
N SER A 183 -2.42 -2.02 14.14
CA SER A 183 -3.84 -2.34 13.97
C SER A 183 -4.09 -3.80 13.62
N ALA A 184 -3.21 -4.45 12.86
CA ALA A 184 -3.29 -5.88 12.57
C ALA A 184 -3.04 -6.74 13.82
N ILE A 185 -2.05 -6.38 14.64
CA ILE A 185 -1.81 -7.04 15.93
C ILE A 185 -3.02 -6.85 16.85
N LEU A 186 -3.56 -5.63 16.93
CA LEU A 186 -4.76 -5.34 17.71
C LEU A 186 -5.95 -6.20 17.24
N PHE A 187 -6.16 -6.29 15.92
CA PHE A 187 -7.18 -7.15 15.32
C PHE A 187 -6.98 -8.64 15.65
N LEU A 188 -5.76 -9.16 15.60
CA LEU A 188 -5.44 -10.56 15.85
C LEU A 188 -5.39 -10.94 17.34
N LEU A 189 -5.12 -9.98 18.22
CA LEU A 189 -4.93 -10.19 19.66
C LEU A 189 -6.04 -11.03 20.34
N PRO A 190 -7.34 -10.73 20.19
CA PRO A 190 -8.39 -11.54 20.85
C PRO A 190 -8.39 -13.00 20.38
N TYR A 191 -8.10 -13.25 19.10
CA TYR A 191 -8.06 -14.60 18.54
C TYR A 191 -6.88 -15.40 19.10
N ILE A 192 -5.72 -14.76 19.21
CA ILE A 192 -4.52 -15.36 19.82
C ILE A 192 -4.78 -15.69 21.29
N LEU A 193 -5.45 -14.79 22.04
CA LEU A 193 -5.78 -15.02 23.44
C LEU A 193 -6.80 -16.16 23.62
N ILE A 194 -7.82 -16.26 22.75
CA ILE A 194 -8.78 -17.38 22.76
C ILE A 194 -8.07 -18.71 22.51
N TYR A 195 -7.19 -18.73 21.50
CA TYR A 195 -6.44 -19.93 21.16
C TYR A 195 -5.48 -20.35 22.28
N ALA A 196 -4.77 -19.39 22.88
CA ALA A 196 -3.86 -19.64 24.00
C ALA A 196 -4.61 -20.15 25.25
N ASP A 197 -5.75 -19.55 25.59
CA ASP A 197 -6.58 -19.99 26.72
C ASP A 197 -7.08 -21.44 26.52
N ALA A 198 -7.57 -21.76 25.32
CA ALA A 198 -8.00 -23.10 24.97
C ALA A 198 -6.85 -24.12 25.02
N ALA A 199 -5.66 -23.74 24.55
CA ALA A 199 -4.48 -24.61 24.56
C ALA A 199 -3.95 -24.87 25.97
N ILE A 200 -4.02 -23.90 26.88
CA ILE A 200 -3.50 -24.03 28.25
C ILE A 200 -4.48 -24.79 29.16
N TRP A 201 -5.77 -24.51 29.06
CA TRP A 201 -6.77 -24.99 30.03
C TRP A 201 -7.69 -26.10 29.52
N GLY A 202 -7.57 -26.49 28.25
CA GLY A 202 -8.39 -27.53 27.59
C GLY A 202 -9.88 -27.16 27.42
N THR A 203 -10.38 -26.15 28.15
CA THR A 203 -11.74 -25.63 28.05
C THR A 203 -11.71 -24.09 28.17
N PRO A 204 -12.35 -23.34 27.25
CA PRO A 204 -12.33 -21.87 27.28
C PRO A 204 -13.26 -21.35 28.39
N ARG A 205 -12.74 -21.18 29.61
CA ARG A 205 -13.54 -20.83 30.80
C ARG A 205 -13.71 -19.32 31.00
N VAL A 206 -12.73 -18.51 30.61
CA VAL A 206 -12.70 -17.08 30.95
C VAL A 206 -13.10 -16.22 29.75
N LEU A 207 -12.63 -16.53 28.54
CA LEU A 207 -12.90 -15.71 27.36
C LEU A 207 -14.29 -15.91 26.75
N THR A 208 -15.01 -16.98 27.09
CA THR A 208 -16.41 -17.20 26.69
C THR A 208 -17.37 -16.16 27.28
N ARG A 209 -17.03 -15.51 28.41
CA ARG A 209 -17.80 -14.36 28.92
C ARG A 209 -17.50 -13.05 28.19
N LEU A 210 -16.28 -12.87 27.67
CA LEU A 210 -15.92 -11.72 26.83
C LEU A 210 -16.45 -11.83 25.39
N TYR A 211 -17.01 -12.98 25.03
CA TYR A 211 -17.43 -13.35 23.69
C TYR A 211 -18.46 -12.40 23.06
N SER A 212 -19.36 -11.85 23.87
CA SER A 212 -20.36 -10.87 23.39
C SER A 212 -19.74 -9.58 22.85
N GLY A 213 -18.53 -9.24 23.30
CA GLY A 213 -17.77 -8.08 22.82
C GLY A 213 -16.86 -8.38 21.63
N VAL A 214 -16.58 -9.65 21.31
CA VAL A 214 -15.59 -10.03 20.30
C VAL A 214 -16.03 -9.58 18.91
N SER A 215 -17.30 -9.73 18.54
CA SER A 215 -17.80 -9.30 17.23
C SER A 215 -17.71 -7.78 17.04
N LEU A 216 -18.03 -7.00 18.09
CA LEU A 216 -17.89 -5.54 18.06
C LEU A 216 -16.41 -5.12 17.99
N TYR A 217 -15.55 -5.76 18.78
CA TYR A 217 -14.11 -5.52 18.76
C TYR A 217 -13.51 -5.84 17.39
N ALA A 218 -13.87 -6.98 16.81
CA ALA A 218 -13.44 -7.41 15.48
C ALA A 218 -13.90 -6.42 14.41
N ALA A 219 -15.15 -5.95 14.48
CA ALA A 219 -15.66 -4.92 13.58
C ALA A 219 -14.87 -3.61 13.66
N LEU A 220 -14.65 -3.08 14.87
CA LEU A 220 -13.91 -1.83 15.09
C LEU A 220 -12.45 -1.94 14.62
N THR A 221 -11.76 -3.01 15.00
CA THR A 221 -10.35 -3.21 14.65
C THR A 221 -10.16 -3.55 13.16
N ALA A 222 -11.11 -4.25 12.53
CA ALA A 222 -11.14 -4.43 11.08
C ALA A 222 -11.31 -3.09 10.34
N GLY A 223 -12.21 -2.22 10.82
CA GLY A 223 -12.39 -0.86 10.28
C GLY A 223 -11.14 0.00 10.42
N LEU A 224 -10.48 -0.06 11.59
CA LEU A 224 -9.20 0.62 11.83
C LEU A 224 -8.11 0.14 10.87
N PHE A 225 -7.96 -1.18 10.73
CA PHE A 225 -6.99 -1.80 9.83
C PHE A 225 -7.27 -1.43 8.37
N GLY A 226 -8.54 -1.48 7.94
CA GLY A 226 -8.95 -1.08 6.60
C GLY A 226 -8.62 0.38 6.28
N ALA A 227 -8.80 1.29 7.24
CA ALA A 227 -8.45 2.69 7.05
C ALA A 227 -6.93 2.91 6.86
N TYR A 228 -6.09 2.24 7.64
CA TYR A 228 -4.64 2.33 7.48
C TYR A 228 -4.15 1.66 6.20
N PHE A 229 -4.70 0.49 5.84
CA PHE A 229 -4.37 -0.18 4.59
C PHE A 229 -4.76 0.67 3.37
N SER A 230 -5.95 1.26 3.39
CA SER A 230 -6.41 2.21 2.37
C SER A 230 -5.44 3.41 2.22
N ARG A 231 -4.89 3.91 3.34
CA ARG A 231 -3.87 4.97 3.30
C ARG A 231 -2.54 4.47 2.72
N LEU A 232 -2.11 3.26 3.05
CA LEU A 232 -0.90 2.67 2.50
C LEU A 232 -0.99 2.54 0.97
N GLN A 233 -2.09 2.00 0.46
CA GLN A 233 -2.34 1.88 -0.98
C GLN A 233 -2.34 3.24 -1.68
N TYR A 234 -2.76 4.32 -1.00
CA TYR A 234 -2.70 5.68 -1.54
C TYR A 234 -1.29 6.13 -1.85
N VAL A 235 -0.42 5.97 -0.85
CA VAL A 235 0.93 6.49 -0.89
C VAL A 235 1.72 5.66 -1.87
N ALA A 236 1.45 4.35 -1.95
CA ALA A 236 2.00 3.47 -2.97
C ALA A 236 1.58 3.87 -4.40
N THR A 237 0.31 4.25 -4.63
CA THR A 237 -0.20 4.54 -5.98
C THR A 237 0.00 5.98 -6.43
N ARG A 238 -0.07 6.95 -5.51
CA ARG A 238 0.02 8.39 -5.81
C ARG A 238 1.28 9.06 -5.27
N GLY A 239 2.22 8.32 -4.68
CA GLY A 239 3.44 8.88 -4.07
C GLY A 239 4.18 9.85 -5.00
N ASP A 240 4.28 9.51 -6.28
CA ASP A 240 4.96 10.33 -7.29
C ASP A 240 4.23 11.62 -7.68
N GLN A 241 2.93 11.72 -7.38
CA GLN A 241 2.08 12.86 -7.74
C GLN A 241 1.84 13.81 -6.55
N MET A 242 2.13 13.39 -5.32
CA MET A 242 1.85 14.20 -4.14
C MET A 242 2.76 15.43 -4.10
N THR A 243 2.15 16.58 -3.83
CA THR A 243 2.91 17.80 -3.61
C THR A 243 3.71 17.70 -2.31
N ILE A 244 4.83 18.42 -2.23
CA ILE A 244 5.66 18.45 -1.02
C ILE A 244 4.83 18.90 0.20
N ASP A 245 3.86 19.80 -0.01
CA ASP A 245 3.00 20.33 1.05
C ASP A 245 1.98 19.31 1.57
N GLU A 246 1.39 18.51 0.67
CA GLU A 246 0.56 17.36 1.04
C GLU A 246 1.35 16.34 1.85
N LEU A 247 2.59 16.05 1.44
CA LEU A 247 3.47 15.13 2.16
C LEU A 247 3.79 15.65 3.57
N LYS A 248 4.09 16.95 3.71
CA LYS A 248 4.33 17.59 5.02
C LYS A 248 3.11 17.53 5.94
N THR A 249 1.94 17.86 5.41
CA THR A 249 0.68 17.81 6.17
C THR A 249 0.34 16.37 6.58
N SER A 250 0.58 15.40 5.69
CA SER A 250 0.32 13.99 5.96
C SER A 250 1.28 13.34 6.98
N ARG A 251 2.38 14.02 7.33
CA ARG A 251 3.39 13.51 8.28
C ARG A 251 2.90 13.50 9.73
N GLY A 252 1.87 14.30 10.05
CA GLY A 252 1.35 14.40 11.41
C GLY A 252 0.71 13.10 11.88
N TYR A 253 1.20 12.54 12.99
CA TYR A 253 0.58 11.37 13.64
C TYR A 253 -0.91 11.58 13.91
N PHE A 254 -1.30 12.82 14.23
CA PHE A 254 -2.70 13.18 14.47
C PHE A 254 -3.58 12.99 13.24
N SER A 255 -3.07 13.31 12.04
CA SER A 255 -3.80 13.10 10.78
C SER A 255 -4.04 11.60 10.53
N LEU A 256 -3.01 10.78 10.76
CA LEU A 256 -3.14 9.31 10.65
C LEU A 256 -4.09 8.75 11.70
N LEU A 257 -3.98 9.18 12.95
CA LEU A 257 -4.84 8.73 14.04
C LEU A 257 -6.31 9.06 13.77
N PHE A 258 -6.60 10.31 13.39
CA PHE A 258 -7.97 10.76 13.09
C PHE A 258 -8.57 9.95 11.94
N ARG A 259 -7.77 9.64 10.92
CA ARG A 259 -8.18 8.76 9.83
C ARG A 259 -8.54 7.35 10.30
N GLY A 260 -7.76 6.80 11.22
CA GLY A 260 -8.09 5.53 11.88
C GLY A 260 -9.42 5.59 12.64
N CYS A 261 -9.67 6.67 13.39
CA CYS A 261 -10.93 6.90 14.09
C CYS A 261 -12.13 6.97 13.15
N ILE A 262 -12.02 7.67 12.01
CA ILE A 262 -13.07 7.71 10.99
C ILE A 262 -13.36 6.29 10.47
N GLY A 263 -12.32 5.50 10.21
CA GLY A 263 -12.47 4.10 9.80
C GLY A 263 -13.23 3.25 10.82
N MET A 264 -12.91 3.40 12.10
CA MET A 264 -13.64 2.74 13.20
C MET A 264 -15.10 3.17 13.26
N CYS A 265 -15.39 4.48 13.15
CA CYS A 265 -16.76 4.99 13.13
C CYS A 265 -17.56 4.44 11.95
N GLY A 266 -16.96 4.39 10.76
CA GLY A 266 -17.59 3.79 9.57
C GLY A 266 -17.91 2.32 9.77
N ALA A 267 -16.98 1.55 10.32
CA ALA A 267 -17.21 0.14 10.65
C ALA A 267 -18.27 -0.05 11.74
N LEU A 268 -18.35 0.84 12.73
CA LEU A 268 -19.37 0.81 13.78
C LEU A 268 -20.78 1.03 13.21
N ILE A 269 -20.93 1.97 12.28
CA ILE A 269 -22.21 2.21 11.59
C ILE A 269 -22.61 0.96 10.80
N VAL A 270 -21.70 0.38 10.02
CA VAL A 270 -21.95 -0.87 9.27
C VAL A 270 -22.30 -2.02 10.20
N PHE A 271 -21.61 -2.15 11.34
CA PHE A 271 -21.92 -3.17 12.34
C PHE A 271 -23.35 -3.06 12.87
N PHE A 272 -23.79 -1.87 13.31
CA PHE A 272 -25.16 -1.69 13.81
C PHE A 272 -26.21 -1.88 12.73
N PHE A 273 -25.89 -1.46 11.51
CA PHE A 273 -26.76 -1.61 10.36
C PHE A 273 -26.96 -3.08 9.99
N LEU A 274 -25.88 -3.86 9.92
CA LEU A 274 -25.96 -5.31 9.73
C LEU A 274 -26.73 -5.97 10.87
N ARG A 275 -26.49 -5.55 12.13
CA ARG A 275 -27.17 -6.09 13.31
C ARG A 275 -28.66 -5.76 13.39
N SER A 276 -29.11 -4.72 12.69
CA SER A 276 -30.52 -4.32 12.68
C SER A 276 -31.38 -5.16 11.74
N ASP A 277 -30.80 -6.14 11.04
CA ASP A 277 -31.46 -6.99 10.04
C ASP A 277 -32.17 -6.18 8.94
N MET A 278 -31.70 -4.94 8.71
CA MET A 278 -32.29 -4.05 7.71
C MET A 278 -32.00 -4.51 6.28
N ILE A 279 -30.98 -5.34 6.10
CA ILE A 279 -30.65 -5.97 4.82
C ILE A 279 -30.55 -7.48 5.01
N ASP A 280 -31.39 -8.21 4.28
CA ASP A 280 -31.39 -9.67 4.24
C ASP A 280 -30.61 -10.18 3.02
N GLY A 281 -29.98 -11.34 3.14
CA GLY A 281 -29.25 -12.01 2.06
C GLY A 281 -28.02 -12.78 2.52
N ARG A 282 -27.67 -13.82 1.74
CA ARG A 282 -26.54 -14.74 2.03
C ARG A 282 -25.16 -14.08 2.11
N LEU A 283 -25.03 -12.82 1.69
CA LEU A 283 -23.78 -12.05 1.78
C LEU A 283 -23.64 -11.30 3.11
N PHE A 284 -24.69 -11.31 3.94
CA PHE A 284 -24.73 -10.61 5.22
C PHE A 284 -24.59 -11.62 6.37
N PRO A 285 -23.86 -11.25 7.43
CA PRO A 285 -23.62 -12.16 8.54
C PRO A 285 -24.86 -12.33 9.42
N GLU A 286 -25.22 -13.58 9.71
CA GLU A 286 -26.24 -13.90 10.72
C GLU A 286 -25.60 -13.78 12.11
N PHE A 287 -26.05 -12.82 12.93
CA PHE A 287 -25.42 -12.52 14.22
C PHE A 287 -25.67 -13.59 15.28
N GLU A 288 -26.75 -14.36 15.15
CA GLU A 288 -27.02 -15.52 16.01
C GLU A 288 -25.92 -16.59 15.85
N ASP A 289 -25.29 -16.63 14.67
CA ASP A 289 -24.21 -17.54 14.33
C ASP A 289 -22.82 -16.89 14.31
N ALA A 290 -22.70 -15.62 14.69
CA ALA A 290 -21.41 -14.93 14.78
C ALA A 290 -20.61 -15.42 16.00
N GLY A 291 -19.89 -16.52 15.81
CA GLY A 291 -19.04 -17.13 16.83
C GLY A 291 -17.94 -18.02 16.26
N PHE A 292 -17.54 -19.01 17.03
CA PHE A 292 -16.53 -20.01 16.73
C PHE A 292 -17.17 -21.39 16.82
N SER A 293 -16.88 -22.23 15.83
CA SER A 293 -17.24 -23.64 15.88
C SER A 293 -16.06 -24.44 16.42
N GLN A 294 -16.35 -25.33 17.38
CA GLN A 294 -15.39 -26.30 17.87
C GLN A 294 -15.54 -27.58 17.07
N TYR A 295 -14.45 -28.02 16.43
CA TYR A 295 -14.39 -29.30 15.76
C TYR A 295 -13.44 -30.20 16.55
N LYS A 296 -13.96 -31.34 17.01
CA LYS A 296 -13.13 -32.40 17.59
C LYS A 296 -12.59 -33.23 16.41
N ILE A 297 -11.28 -33.20 16.20
CA ILE A 297 -10.63 -34.07 15.21
C ILE A 297 -10.19 -35.32 15.95
N ASP A 298 -10.93 -36.41 15.74
CA ASP A 298 -10.49 -37.72 16.19
C ASP A 298 -9.32 -38.14 15.29
N ILE A 299 -8.12 -38.17 15.86
CA ILE A 299 -6.93 -38.67 15.15
C ILE A 299 -7.16 -40.17 15.01
N ILE A 300 -7.63 -40.58 13.83
CA ILE A 300 -7.78 -42.00 13.49
C ILE A 300 -6.38 -42.60 13.60
N GLU A 301 -6.14 -43.35 14.67
CA GLU A 301 -4.91 -44.10 14.84
C GLU A 301 -4.73 -44.94 13.58
N PRO A 302 -3.59 -44.82 12.87
CA PRO A 302 -3.37 -45.58 11.65
C PRO A 302 -3.46 -47.05 12.04
N GLN A 303 -4.57 -47.68 11.69
CA GLN A 303 -4.82 -49.09 11.97
C GLN A 303 -3.60 -49.87 11.51
N SER A 304 -2.82 -50.32 12.49
CA SER A 304 -1.68 -51.21 12.29
C SER A 304 -2.24 -52.42 11.56
N SER A 305 -2.03 -52.44 10.25
CA SER A 305 -2.42 -53.51 9.34
C SER A 305 -1.42 -54.65 9.50
N ALA A 306 -1.41 -55.23 10.69
CA ALA A 306 -0.65 -56.42 11.04
C ALA A 306 -1.58 -57.40 11.75
N GLN A 307 -2.48 -58.04 11.01
CA GLN A 307 -2.55 -59.51 10.91
C GLN A 307 -3.58 -59.94 9.85
N GLN A 308 -3.09 -60.17 8.63
CA GLN A 308 -3.75 -61.08 7.69
C GLN A 308 -3.58 -62.52 8.19
N SER A 309 -4.67 -63.29 8.18
CA SER A 309 -4.60 -64.74 7.95
C SER A 309 -5.63 -65.09 6.87
N PRO A 310 -5.21 -65.60 5.70
CA PRO A 310 -6.11 -66.09 4.69
C PRO A 310 -6.35 -67.60 4.88
N ALA A 311 -7.59 -68.01 5.09
CA ALA A 311 -7.98 -69.41 4.99
C ALA A 311 -9.38 -69.55 4.38
N GLY A 312 -9.47 -70.28 3.26
CA GLY A 312 -10.67 -70.97 2.77
C GLY A 312 -11.58 -70.12 1.87
N VAL A 313 -11.46 -70.15 0.54
CA VAL A 313 -11.98 -71.19 -0.39
C VAL A 313 -13.51 -71.23 -0.47
N GLY A 314 -14.05 -70.91 -1.65
CA GLY A 314 -15.43 -71.28 -2.03
C GLY A 314 -15.99 -70.37 -3.12
N GLY A 315 -15.94 -70.80 -4.37
CA GLY A 315 -16.32 -69.98 -5.53
C GLY A 315 -17.83 -69.79 -5.71
N ARG A 316 -18.20 -68.95 -6.68
CA ARG A 316 -18.93 -69.35 -7.90
C ARG A 316 -19.31 -68.10 -8.71
N ALA A 317 -19.14 -68.24 -10.02
CA ALA A 317 -19.39 -67.25 -11.05
C ALA A 317 -20.88 -66.92 -11.26
N GLY A 318 -21.13 -65.73 -11.79
CA GLY A 318 -22.20 -65.49 -12.75
C GLY A 318 -23.04 -64.23 -12.51
N GLY A 319 -23.08 -63.34 -13.51
CA GLY A 319 -24.34 -62.71 -13.91
C GLY A 319 -24.49 -61.19 -13.69
N THR A 320 -24.17 -60.43 -14.74
CA THR A 320 -25.05 -59.44 -15.40
C THR A 320 -25.86 -58.41 -14.61
N ALA A 321 -25.50 -57.15 -14.89
CA ALA A 321 -26.35 -56.10 -15.49
C ALA A 321 -27.50 -55.43 -14.69
N SER A 322 -27.43 -54.09 -14.78
CA SER A 322 -28.54 -53.15 -14.99
C SER A 322 -29.42 -52.77 -13.80
N GLY A 323 -29.61 -51.46 -13.66
CA GLY A 323 -30.97 -50.93 -13.50
C GLY A 323 -31.27 -50.12 -12.24
N SER A 324 -31.71 -48.89 -12.53
CA SER A 324 -32.78 -48.12 -11.89
C SER A 324 -32.54 -47.41 -10.55
N ALA A 325 -32.71 -46.09 -10.67
CA ALA A 325 -33.19 -45.14 -9.68
C ALA A 325 -34.62 -45.44 -9.19
N GLN A 326 -34.90 -45.11 -7.93
CA GLN A 326 -36.16 -44.64 -7.31
C GLN A 326 -35.83 -44.42 -5.83
N ALA A 327 -35.97 -43.25 -5.19
CA ALA A 327 -37.15 -42.40 -4.99
C ALA A 327 -38.31 -43.11 -4.29
N GLN A 328 -38.44 -42.90 -2.97
CA GLN A 328 -39.67 -42.85 -2.14
C GLN A 328 -39.23 -42.57 -0.69
N THR A 329 -39.58 -41.45 -0.04
CA THR A 329 -40.86 -41.05 0.61
C THR A 329 -41.47 -42.06 1.57
N ALA A 330 -41.84 -41.54 2.75
CA ALA A 330 -42.84 -41.97 3.74
C ALA A 330 -42.21 -42.03 5.15
N GLU A 331 -42.51 -41.09 6.05
CA GLU A 331 -43.75 -40.95 6.85
C GLU A 331 -43.79 -41.85 8.10
N GLY A 332 -44.29 -41.26 9.19
CA GLY A 332 -44.77 -41.95 10.40
C GLY A 332 -43.68 -42.16 11.45
N GLY A 333 -43.82 -41.77 12.70
CA GLY A 333 -45.00 -41.37 13.45
C GLY A 333 -44.72 -41.66 14.93
N THR A 334 -45.03 -40.68 15.78
CA THR A 334 -45.69 -40.84 17.09
C THR A 334 -45.23 -41.97 18.03
N SER A 335 -44.72 -41.62 19.22
CA SER A 335 -45.43 -41.88 20.49
C SER A 335 -44.60 -41.53 21.73
N VAL A 336 -45.18 -40.64 22.53
CA VAL A 336 -45.03 -40.46 24.00
C VAL A 336 -45.73 -41.66 24.69
N PRO A 337 -45.29 -42.17 25.87
CA PRO A 337 -45.79 -41.74 27.20
C PRO A 337 -44.70 -41.68 28.31
N ALA A 338 -44.75 -40.70 29.22
CA ALA A 338 -45.38 -40.70 30.56
C ALA A 338 -44.59 -41.53 31.61
N GLU A 339 -43.94 -40.86 32.58
CA GLU A 339 -44.38 -40.70 33.99
C GLU A 339 -44.04 -41.92 34.88
N GLU A 340 -43.19 -41.73 35.90
CA GLU A 340 -43.51 -42.08 37.31
C GLU A 340 -42.42 -41.66 38.32
N GLU A 341 -42.91 -41.00 39.39
CA GLU A 341 -42.55 -41.01 40.83
C GLU A 341 -41.11 -41.26 41.32
N VAL A 342 -40.49 -40.37 42.12
CA VAL A 342 -40.73 -39.95 43.53
C VAL A 342 -40.34 -40.99 44.60
N GLY A 343 -39.41 -40.56 45.47
CA GLY A 343 -39.15 -41.07 46.83
C GLY A 343 -37.89 -41.95 46.92
N SER A 344 -37.11 -42.01 47.99
CA SER A 344 -37.06 -41.33 49.29
C SER A 344 -35.85 -41.93 50.04
N SER A 345 -35.18 -41.11 50.89
CA SER A 345 -34.53 -41.50 52.15
C SER A 345 -33.44 -42.61 52.19
N ALA A 346 -32.22 -42.22 52.56
CA ALA A 346 -31.55 -42.60 53.83
C ALA A 346 -30.01 -42.58 53.70
N ALA A 347 -29.37 -41.81 54.60
CA ALA A 347 -27.97 -41.99 55.03
C ALA A 347 -27.96 -43.01 56.21
N PRO A 348 -26.83 -43.65 56.61
CA PRO A 348 -25.60 -42.96 57.05
C PRO A 348 -24.24 -43.64 56.76
N ASP A 349 -23.19 -42.81 56.83
CA ASP A 349 -21.80 -43.03 57.28
C ASP A 349 -21.10 -44.38 57.10
N THR A 350 -19.92 -44.38 56.45
CA THR A 350 -18.64 -44.81 57.07
C THR A 350 -17.40 -44.69 56.16
N HIS A 351 -16.30 -44.22 56.79
CA HIS A 351 -14.86 -44.35 56.47
C HIS A 351 -14.20 -43.55 55.32
N PRO A 352 -13.21 -42.67 55.64
CA PRO A 352 -12.33 -42.06 54.64
C PRO A 352 -11.18 -43.02 54.31
N SER A 353 -11.37 -43.83 53.28
CA SER A 353 -10.23 -44.46 52.60
C SER A 353 -9.65 -43.43 51.64
N THR A 354 -8.47 -42.91 51.97
CA THR A 354 -7.65 -42.08 51.09
C THR A 354 -7.18 -42.94 49.91
N ILE A 355 -8.06 -43.10 48.92
CA ILE A 355 -7.73 -43.60 47.59
C ILE A 355 -7.02 -42.44 46.91
N VAL A 356 -5.69 -42.52 46.80
CA VAL A 356 -4.94 -41.70 45.84
C VAL A 356 -5.45 -42.12 44.46
N PRO A 357 -6.16 -41.26 43.70
CA PRO A 357 -6.62 -41.61 42.38
C PRO A 357 -5.38 -41.83 41.52
N ARG A 358 -5.17 -43.07 41.07
CA ARG A 358 -4.23 -43.35 39.99
C ARG A 358 -4.87 -42.76 38.74
N ILE A 359 -4.51 -41.53 38.40
CA ILE A 359 -4.89 -40.88 37.14
C ILE A 359 -4.16 -41.66 36.06
N ASN A 360 -4.78 -42.74 35.57
CA ASN A 360 -4.48 -43.26 34.26
C ASN A 360 -5.09 -42.24 33.30
N PRO A 361 -4.29 -41.43 32.56
CA PRO A 361 -4.86 -40.62 31.50
C PRO A 361 -5.55 -41.59 30.53
N SER A 362 -6.87 -41.50 30.42
CA SER A 362 -7.64 -42.26 29.44
C SER A 362 -7.09 -41.93 28.05
N GLU A 363 -6.93 -42.93 27.18
CA GLU A 363 -6.47 -42.78 25.79
C GLU A 363 -7.28 -41.73 24.98
N ASP A 364 -8.44 -41.32 25.47
CA ASP A 364 -9.29 -40.28 24.89
C ASP A 364 -8.76 -38.82 25.03
N ASP A 365 -7.65 -38.59 25.76
CA ASP A 365 -7.20 -37.24 26.16
C ASP A 365 -6.36 -36.48 25.11
N TYR A 366 -6.14 -37.06 23.92
CA TYR A 366 -5.32 -36.44 22.86
C TYR A 366 -6.12 -35.92 21.65
N ALA A 367 -7.44 -35.81 21.76
CA ALA A 367 -8.24 -35.26 20.67
C ALA A 367 -7.90 -33.79 20.40
N LEU A 368 -7.32 -33.50 19.23
CA LEU A 368 -7.00 -32.14 18.82
C LEU A 368 -8.30 -31.37 18.58
N THR A 369 -8.59 -30.40 19.45
CA THR A 369 -9.74 -29.52 19.30
C THR A 369 -9.33 -28.30 18.48
N VAL A 370 -9.87 -28.17 17.28
CA VAL A 370 -9.59 -27.02 16.40
C VAL A 370 -10.74 -26.02 16.51
N ILE A 371 -10.41 -24.77 16.87
CA ILE A 371 -11.35 -23.66 16.97
C ILE A 371 -11.25 -22.83 15.70
N VAL A 372 -12.34 -22.75 14.93
CA VAL A 372 -12.38 -21.99 13.67
C VAL A 372 -13.45 -20.90 13.75
N PRO A 373 -13.18 -19.66 13.27
CA PRO A 373 -14.20 -18.64 13.13
C PRO A 373 -15.34 -19.10 12.21
N ARG A 374 -16.59 -18.80 12.57
CA ARG A 374 -17.74 -19.08 11.70
C ARG A 374 -17.81 -18.10 10.53
N GLU A 375 -18.52 -18.51 9.48
CA GLU A 375 -18.72 -17.75 8.25
C GLU A 375 -19.24 -16.32 8.51
N ALA A 376 -20.21 -16.18 9.41
CA ALA A 376 -20.77 -14.88 9.80
C ALA A 376 -19.72 -13.91 10.35
N LEU A 377 -18.75 -14.40 11.15
CA LEU A 377 -17.69 -13.52 11.67
C LEU A 377 -16.76 -13.05 10.54
N ALA A 378 -16.45 -13.93 9.58
CA ALA A 378 -15.62 -13.57 8.42
C ALA A 378 -16.30 -12.53 7.53
N LEU A 379 -17.60 -12.69 7.25
CA LEU A 379 -18.39 -11.72 6.51
C LEU A 379 -18.46 -10.36 7.22
N LEU A 380 -18.68 -10.36 8.54
CA LEU A 380 -18.68 -9.14 9.35
C LEU A 380 -17.33 -8.40 9.24
N VAL A 381 -16.22 -9.13 9.42
CA VAL A 381 -14.86 -8.57 9.31
C VAL A 381 -14.64 -7.97 7.92
N PHE A 382 -15.05 -8.67 6.86
CA PHE A 382 -14.92 -8.20 5.48
C PHE A 382 -15.65 -6.87 5.25
N TRP A 383 -16.92 -6.78 5.66
CA TRP A 383 -17.72 -5.57 5.49
C TRP A 383 -17.21 -4.40 6.33
N CYS A 384 -16.81 -4.64 7.57
CA CYS A 384 -16.23 -3.62 8.44
C CYS A 384 -14.86 -3.14 7.94
N PHE A 385 -14.04 -4.05 7.41
CA PHE A 385 -12.78 -3.69 6.74
C PHE A 385 -13.04 -2.78 5.54
N LEU A 386 -13.99 -3.15 4.66
CA LEU A 386 -14.39 -2.32 3.52
C LEU A 386 -14.96 -0.96 3.95
N ALA A 387 -15.71 -0.90 5.05
CA ALA A 387 -16.21 0.36 5.60
C ALA A 387 -15.05 1.32 5.98
N GLY A 388 -13.92 0.76 6.44
CA GLY A 388 -12.67 1.49 6.67
C GLY A 388 -12.08 2.14 5.41
N PHE A 389 -12.47 1.70 4.20
CA PHE A 389 -12.04 2.28 2.92
C PHE A 389 -12.95 3.41 2.41
N SER A 390 -14.05 3.70 3.09
CA SER A 390 -15.13 4.59 2.61
C SER A 390 -14.66 5.95 2.09
N GLU A 391 -13.62 6.55 2.69
CA GLU A 391 -13.06 7.85 2.25
C GLU A 391 -12.53 7.82 0.81
N ARG A 392 -12.14 6.65 0.31
CA ARG A 392 -11.62 6.46 -1.06
C ARG A 392 -12.66 5.88 -2.00
N LEU A 393 -13.39 4.90 -1.49
CA LEU A 393 -14.30 4.11 -2.28
C LEU A 393 -15.41 5.02 -2.83
N VAL A 394 -15.91 5.96 -2.02
CA VAL A 394 -16.95 6.90 -2.45
C VAL A 394 -16.44 7.85 -3.55
N PRO A 395 -15.36 8.64 -3.38
CA PRO A 395 -14.87 9.49 -4.47
C PRO A 395 -14.42 8.71 -5.71
N SER A 396 -13.84 7.52 -5.55
CA SER A 396 -13.39 6.71 -6.69
C SER A 396 -14.56 6.20 -7.53
N ILE A 397 -15.64 5.75 -6.89
CA ILE A 397 -16.85 5.32 -7.59
C ILE A 397 -17.53 6.51 -8.26
N LEU A 398 -17.62 7.66 -7.57
CA LEU A 398 -18.18 8.88 -8.14
C LEU A 398 -17.39 9.34 -9.37
N ASN A 399 -16.06 9.44 -9.28
CA ASN A 399 -15.21 9.83 -10.40
C ASN A 399 -15.29 8.81 -11.55
N SER A 400 -15.34 7.51 -11.26
CA SER A 400 -15.50 6.48 -12.30
C SER A 400 -16.84 6.57 -13.00
N THR A 401 -17.91 6.83 -12.24
CA THR A 401 -19.27 6.98 -12.77
C THR A 401 -19.38 8.25 -13.60
N GLU A 402 -18.80 9.36 -13.12
CA GLU A 402 -18.74 10.63 -13.85
C GLU A 402 -17.96 10.48 -15.16
N ASN A 403 -16.80 9.85 -15.15
CA ASN A 403 -16.01 9.59 -16.36
C ASN A 403 -16.77 8.69 -17.36
N THR A 404 -17.49 7.70 -16.86
CA THR A 404 -18.34 6.82 -17.70
C THR A 404 -19.49 7.60 -18.32
N LEU A 405 -20.15 8.48 -17.54
CA LEU A 405 -21.22 9.35 -18.03
C LEU A 405 -20.70 10.37 -19.05
N GLN A 406 -19.55 11.01 -18.82
CA GLN A 406 -18.94 11.93 -19.76
C GLN A 406 -18.56 11.22 -21.08
N SER A 407 -18.05 9.99 -20.98
CA SER A 407 -17.73 9.17 -22.16
C SER A 407 -18.99 8.83 -22.96
N ALA A 408 -20.06 8.38 -22.30
CA ALA A 408 -21.34 8.08 -22.94
C ALA A 408 -22.00 9.33 -23.57
N LEU A 409 -21.91 10.49 -22.91
CA LEU A 409 -22.40 11.76 -23.45
C LEU A 409 -21.62 12.20 -24.69
N ARG A 410 -20.30 11.99 -24.71
CA ARG A 410 -19.43 12.29 -25.85
C ARG A 410 -19.70 11.34 -27.02
N GLU A 411 -19.95 10.07 -26.76
CA GLU A 411 -20.36 9.11 -27.80
C GLU A 411 -21.73 9.49 -28.38
N ARG A 412 -22.68 9.88 -27.52
CA ARG A 412 -24.00 10.33 -27.97
C ARG A 412 -23.91 11.59 -28.84
N SER A 413 -23.10 12.58 -28.48
CA SER A 413 -22.92 13.80 -29.27
C SER A 413 -22.22 13.55 -30.62
N LEU A 414 -21.43 12.50 -30.74
CA LEU A 414 -20.86 12.05 -32.01
C LEU A 414 -21.85 11.22 -32.85
N SER A 415 -22.77 10.51 -32.21
CA SER A 415 -23.77 9.64 -32.86
C SER A 415 -25.01 10.37 -33.39
N GLU A 416 -25.21 11.65 -33.05
CA GLU A 416 -26.23 12.52 -33.66
C GLU A 416 -25.58 13.52 -34.64
N PRO A 417 -25.04 13.10 -35.80
CA PRO A 417 -24.62 14.02 -36.84
C PRO A 417 -25.86 14.56 -37.56
N GLY A 418 -26.32 15.75 -37.17
CA GLY A 418 -27.21 16.59 -37.97
C GLY A 418 -28.63 16.05 -38.16
N LYS A 419 -29.53 16.47 -37.26
CA LYS A 419 -30.90 16.79 -37.65
C LYS A 419 -31.07 18.30 -37.73
#